data_AF-A0A511MR34-F1
#
_entry.id   AF-A0A511MR34-F1
#
_cell.length_a   1.000
_cell.length_b   1.000
_cell.length_c   1.000
_cell.angle_alpha   90.00
_cell.angle_beta   90.00
_cell.angle_gamma   90.00
#
_symmetry.space_group_name_H-M   'P 1'
#
loop_
_entity.id
_entity.type
_entity.pdbx_description
1 polymer ?
#
loop_
_entity_poly.entity_id
_entity_poly.type
_entity_poly.pdbx_seq_one_letter_code
_entity_poly.pdbx_strand_id
1 'polypeptide(L)'
;MLAAIGAYVEAQVGRVTVRLPKALAEAALAAWDRDELGELGEETREQYALRGRAAELALIGLAISDRGCWVDDELVVDLDVAVAGAALRASQ
;
A
#
# COMPACT_ATOMS: atom_id res chain seq x y z
N MET A 1 1.88 23.57 -9.11
CA MET A 1 3.13 23.61 -8.32
C MET A 1 3.41 22.28 -7.64
N LEU A 2 2.53 21.78 -6.77
CA LEU A 2 2.74 20.50 -6.07
C LEU A 2 2.94 19.30 -7.01
N ALA A 3 2.10 19.16 -8.04
CA ALA A 3 2.24 18.08 -9.03
C ALA A 3 3.58 18.15 -9.81
N ALA A 4 4.06 19.36 -10.12
CA ALA A 4 5.34 19.54 -10.79
C ALA A 4 6.49 19.11 -9.88
N ILE A 5 6.45 19.48 -8.59
CA ILE A 5 7.41 18.99 -7.59
C ILE A 5 7.33 17.47 -7.47
N GLY A 6 6.11 16.91 -7.48
CA GLY A 6 5.87 15.46 -7.45
C GLY A 6 6.60 14.70 -8.55
N ALA A 7 6.57 15.19 -9.79
CA ALA A 7 7.30 14.57 -10.90
C ALA A 7 8.83 14.55 -10.69
N TYR A 8 9.38 15.61 -10.09
CA TYR A 8 10.81 15.62 -9.73
C TYR A 8 11.13 14.66 -8.57
N VAL A 9 10.21 14.50 -7.62
CA VAL A 9 10.36 13.54 -6.50
C VAL A 9 10.32 12.11 -7.05
N GLU A 10 9.34 11.78 -7.89
CA GLU A 10 9.18 10.45 -8.50
C GLU A 10 10.41 10.04 -9.31
N ALA A 11 11.03 10.97 -10.04
CA ALA A 11 12.23 10.69 -10.82
C ALA A 11 13.49 10.42 -9.97
N GLN A 12 13.49 10.81 -8.70
CA GLN A 12 14.66 10.73 -7.80
C GLN A 12 14.50 9.70 -6.69
N VAL A 13 13.28 9.49 -6.24
CA VAL A 13 12.97 8.58 -5.14
C VAL A 13 12.50 7.27 -5.73
N GLY A 14 13.26 6.22 -5.47
CA GLY A 14 12.87 4.86 -5.81
C GLY A 14 11.99 4.25 -4.71
N ARG A 15 12.39 3.07 -4.25
CA ARG A 15 11.68 2.36 -3.19
C ARG A 15 12.31 2.62 -1.83
N VAL A 16 11.50 2.50 -0.80
CA VAL A 16 11.92 2.52 0.60
C VAL A 16 11.79 1.10 1.15
N THR A 17 12.86 0.60 1.75
CA THR A 17 12.84 -0.70 2.44
C THR A 17 12.10 -0.56 3.77
N VAL A 18 11.08 -1.39 3.98
CA VAL A 18 10.25 -1.42 5.19
C VAL A 18 10.33 -2.82 5.80
N ARG A 19 10.37 -2.86 7.13
CA ARG A 19 10.27 -4.11 7.92
C ARG A 19 8.90 -4.14 8.58
N LEU A 20 8.17 -5.23 8.39
CA LEU A 20 6.82 -5.42 8.91
C LEU A 20 6.80 -6.66 9.82
N PRO A 21 6.16 -6.57 11.00
CA PRO A 21 5.81 -7.77 11.76
C PRO A 21 4.97 -8.73 10.90
N LYS A 22 5.18 -10.04 11.09
CA LYS A 22 4.47 -11.09 10.36
C LYS A 22 2.96 -10.88 10.25
N ALA A 23 2.30 -10.57 11.36
CA ALA A 23 0.85 -10.37 11.40
C ALA A 23 0.37 -9.23 10.47
N LEU A 24 1.16 -8.16 10.32
CA LEU A 24 0.80 -7.05 9.44
C LEU A 24 1.06 -7.39 7.96
N ALA A 25 2.14 -8.12 7.68
CA ALA A 25 2.44 -8.58 6.33
C ALA A 25 1.38 -9.57 5.82
N GLU A 26 0.94 -10.49 6.66
CA GLU A 26 -0.14 -11.45 6.35
C GLU A 26 -1.48 -10.73 6.12
N ALA A 27 -1.80 -9.71 6.92
CA ALA A 27 -3.02 -8.92 6.73
C ALA A 27 -3.01 -8.14 5.40
N ALA A 28 -1.86 -7.59 5.00
CA ALA A 28 -1.71 -6.91 3.72
C ALA A 28 -1.84 -7.89 2.53
N LEU A 29 -1.22 -9.07 2.62
CA LEU A 29 -1.39 -10.14 1.63
C LEU A 29 -2.85 -10.56 1.48
N ALA A 30 -3.55 -10.78 2.59
CA ALA A 30 -4.97 -11.13 2.57
C ALA A 30 -5.86 -10.04 1.95
N ALA A 31 -5.46 -8.77 2.05
CA ALA A 31 -6.18 -7.67 1.41
C ALA A 31 -5.97 -7.63 -0.11
N TRP A 32 -4.81 -8.06 -0.60
CA TRP A 32 -4.52 -8.22 -2.03
C TRP A 32 -5.26 -9.41 -2.64
N ASP A 33 -5.28 -10.55 -1.95
CA ASP A 33 -5.94 -11.79 -2.42
C ASP A 33 -7.48 -11.72 -2.37
N ARG A 34 -8.06 -10.58 -1.96
CA ARG A 34 -9.51 -10.43 -1.87
C ARG A 34 -10.11 -10.15 -3.24
N ASP A 35 -10.88 -11.11 -3.75
CA ASP A 35 -11.81 -10.87 -4.84
C ASP A 35 -13.01 -10.04 -4.35
N GLU A 36 -13.15 -8.83 -4.87
CA GLU A 36 -14.30 -7.96 -4.60
C GLU A 36 -15.36 -8.15 -5.70
N LEU A 37 -16.30 -9.07 -5.46
CA LEU A 37 -17.32 -9.49 -6.45
C LEU A 37 -18.64 -8.70 -6.36
N GLY A 38 -18.62 -7.49 -5.80
CA GLY A 38 -19.81 -6.65 -5.62
C GLY A 38 -20.09 -5.72 -6.80
N GLU A 39 -21.36 -5.40 -7.06
CA GLU A 39 -21.73 -4.35 -8.01
C GLU A 39 -21.31 -2.97 -7.48
N LEU A 40 -20.67 -2.16 -8.33
CA LEU A 40 -20.34 -0.77 -8.04
C LEU A 40 -21.60 0.09 -8.14
N GLY A 41 -22.31 0.23 -7.01
CA GLY A 41 -23.41 1.18 -6.87
C GLY A 41 -22.94 2.64 -6.69
N GLU A 42 -23.88 3.54 -6.40
CA GLU A 42 -23.53 4.91 -6.00
C GLU A 42 -22.71 4.91 -4.70
N GLU A 43 -21.56 5.56 -4.73
CA GLU A 43 -20.62 5.61 -3.62
C GLU A 43 -20.75 6.93 -2.86
N THR A 44 -20.91 6.86 -1.54
CA THR A 44 -20.77 8.02 -0.66
C THR A 44 -19.29 8.42 -0.54
N ARG A 45 -19.00 9.66 -0.10
CA ARG A 45 -17.61 10.10 0.10
C ARG A 45 -16.84 9.23 1.11
N GLU A 46 -17.53 8.74 2.12
CA GLU A 46 -16.94 7.87 3.14
C GLU A 46 -16.57 6.50 2.57
N GLN A 47 -17.44 5.93 1.74
CA GLN A 47 -17.14 4.68 1.02
C GLN A 47 -15.97 4.86 0.05
N TYR A 48 -15.91 5.99 -0.68
CA TYR A 48 -14.78 6.31 -1.55
C TYR A 48 -13.45 6.35 -0.79
N ALA A 49 -13.43 7.01 0.37
CA ALA A 49 -12.25 7.07 1.21
C ALA A 49 -11.85 5.68 1.75
N LEU A 50 -12.83 4.87 2.16
CA LEU A 50 -12.61 3.50 2.64
C LEU A 50 -12.04 2.60 1.53
N ARG A 51 -12.62 2.65 0.33
CA ARG A 51 -12.13 1.91 -0.84
C ARG A 51 -10.72 2.37 -1.22
N GLY A 52 -10.44 3.67 -1.16
CA GLY A 52 -9.09 4.20 -1.36
C GLY A 52 -8.07 3.59 -0.38
N ARG A 53 -8.41 3.53 0.91
CA ARG A 53 -7.54 2.89 1.92
C ARG A 53 -7.37 1.39 1.69
N ALA A 54 -8.43 0.70 1.28
CA ALA A 54 -8.37 -0.72 0.95
C ALA A 54 -7.47 -0.97 -0.28
N ALA A 55 -7.53 -0.10 -1.29
CA ALA A 55 -6.67 -0.18 -2.47
C ALA A 55 -5.19 0.03 -2.11
N GLU A 56 -4.87 1.02 -1.26
CA GLU A 56 -3.50 1.24 -0.78
C GLU A 56 -2.97 0.01 0.00
N LEU A 57 -3.79 -0.60 0.85
CA LEU A 57 -3.43 -1.81 1.57
C LEU A 57 -3.20 -3.00 0.62
N ALA A 58 -4.03 -3.16 -0.41
CA ALA A 58 -3.86 -4.19 -1.44
C ALA A 58 -2.59 -3.96 -2.27
N LEU A 59 -2.20 -2.72 -2.56
CA LEU A 59 -0.93 -2.41 -3.22
C LEU A 59 0.28 -2.82 -2.37
N ILE A 60 0.20 -2.65 -1.05
CA ILE A 60 1.21 -3.19 -0.13
C ILE A 60 1.23 -4.72 -0.21
N GLY A 61 0.06 -5.38 -0.18
CA GLY A 61 -0.05 -6.83 -0.34
C GLY A 61 0.59 -7.34 -1.63
N LEU A 62 0.34 -6.67 -2.76
CA LEU A 62 0.99 -6.98 -4.04
C LEU A 62 2.50 -6.79 -4.00
N ALA A 63 3.00 -5.72 -3.38
CA ALA A 63 4.44 -5.50 -3.24
C ALA A 63 5.11 -6.60 -2.40
N ILE A 64 4.40 -7.05 -1.36
CA ILE A 64 4.85 -8.16 -0.50
C ILE A 64 4.86 -9.48 -1.28
N SER A 65 3.82 -9.78 -2.07
CA SER A 65 3.76 -11.03 -2.84
C SER A 65 4.82 -11.10 -3.94
N ASP A 66 5.14 -9.97 -4.57
CA ASP A 66 6.13 -9.87 -5.65
C ASP A 66 7.58 -9.83 -5.13
N ARG A 67 7.84 -9.12 -4.01
CA ARG A 67 9.22 -8.76 -3.58
C ARG A 67 9.51 -8.96 -2.10
N GLY A 68 8.55 -9.43 -1.31
CA GLY A 68 8.73 -9.64 0.12
C GLY A 68 9.74 -10.73 0.44
N CYS A 69 10.60 -10.49 1.42
CA CYS A 69 11.57 -11.45 1.93
C CYS A 69 11.39 -11.62 3.44
N TRP A 70 11.12 -12.85 3.89
CA TRP A 70 11.01 -13.18 5.30
C TRP A 70 12.41 -13.26 5.94
N VAL A 71 12.59 -12.54 7.04
CA VAL A 71 13.79 -12.55 7.88
C VAL A 71 13.33 -12.69 9.33
N ASP A 72 13.52 -13.88 9.90
CA ASP A 72 12.97 -14.27 11.21
C ASP A 72 11.43 -14.07 11.26
N ASP A 73 10.93 -13.28 12.21
CA ASP A 73 9.49 -12.96 12.38
C ASP A 73 9.05 -11.68 11.65
N GLU A 74 9.92 -11.13 10.79
CA GLU A 74 9.65 -9.93 10.02
C GLU A 74 9.66 -10.19 8.52
N LEU A 75 8.85 -9.43 7.80
CA LEU A 75 8.92 -9.32 6.35
C LEU A 75 9.62 -8.02 5.96
N VAL A 76 10.65 -8.14 5.13
CA VAL A 76 11.36 -7.03 4.51
C VAL A 76 10.85 -6.85 3.09
N VAL A 77 10.41 -5.64 2.73
CA VAL A 77 9.90 -5.34 1.39
C VAL A 77 10.27 -3.93 0.96
N ASP A 78 10.60 -3.78 -0.33
CA ASP A 78 10.81 -2.48 -0.95
C ASP A 78 9.48 -1.93 -1.50
N LEU A 79 8.97 -0.89 -0.85
CA LEU A 79 7.73 -0.20 -1.21
C LEU A 79 8.02 1.03 -2.06
N ASP A 80 7.18 1.28 -3.07
CA ASP A 80 7.17 2.56 -3.77
C ASP A 80 6.92 3.71 -2.77
N VAL A 81 7.60 4.84 -2.95
CA VAL A 81 7.48 5.98 -2.04
C VAL A 81 6.05 6.50 -1.93
N ALA A 82 5.24 6.40 -3.00
CA ALA A 82 3.85 6.82 -2.97
C ALA A 82 3.03 5.94 -2.02
N VAL A 83 3.21 4.61 -2.10
CA VAL A 83 2.54 3.61 -1.25
C VAL A 83 3.01 3.73 0.19
N ALA A 84 4.32 3.84 0.43
CA ALA A 84 4.88 4.07 1.76
C ALA A 84 4.37 5.39 2.37
N GLY A 85 4.28 6.45 1.57
CA GLY A 85 3.72 7.73 1.96
C GLY A 85 2.22 7.67 2.26
N ALA A 86 1.46 6.85 1.54
CA ALA A 86 0.05 6.63 1.83
C ALA A 86 -0.15 5.92 3.17
N ALA A 87 0.63 4.87 3.45
CA ALA A 87 0.61 4.17 4.73
C ALA A 87 0.98 5.11 5.90
N LEU A 88 2.01 5.95 5.73
CA LEU A 88 2.40 6.94 6.74
C LEU A 88 1.31 7.98 6.99
N ARG A 89 0.64 8.48 5.94
CA ARG A 89 -0.49 9.41 6.10
C ARG A 89 -1.68 8.77 6.80
N ALA A 90 -1.90 7.46 6.61
CA ALA A 90 -2.98 6.74 7.28
C ALA A 90 -2.72 6.53 8.79
N SER A 91 -1.48 6.71 9.25
CA SER A 91 -1.12 6.60 10.68
C SER A 91 -1.31 7.91 11.46
N GLN A 92 -1.82 8.98 10.82
CA GLN A 92 -2.02 10.32 11.41
C GLN A 92 -3.52 10.63 11.49
#